data_AF-A0A820PEV6-F1
#
_entry.id   AF-A0A820PEV6-F1
#
_cell.length_a   1.000
_cell.length_b   1.000
_cell.length_c   1.000
_cell.angle_alpha   90.00
_cell.angle_beta   90.00
_cell.angle_gamma   90.00
#
_symmetry.space_group_name_H-M   'P 1'
#
loop_
_entity.id
_entity.type
_entity.pdbx_description
1 polymer ?
#
loop_
_entity_poly.entity_id
_entity_poly.type
_entity_poly.pdbx_seq_one_letter_code
_entity_poly.pdbx_strand_id
1 'polypeptide(L)'
;SAFEWIDIPFQLQYFHTGIVYPSTPILCLIWWFIDWGFYYTIAVLLVFASFERHILIFHSHLVATRRKRLIFHYIPILIILLLMCTFYVVAIFAPICESTFAYDEDLCGVHACYGTIPFFVTVEQLVFGAAPICLIAIFSMTLLVRVIRQKHRMHGDI
;
A
#
# COMPACT_ATOMS: atom_id res chain seq x y z
N SER A 1 0.31 4.02 -11.77
CA SER A 1 0.83 4.59 -10.49
C SER A 1 2.28 4.99 -10.66
N ALA A 2 2.84 5.98 -9.95
CA ALA A 2 4.28 6.35 -10.07
C ALA A 2 5.25 5.15 -9.83
N PHE A 3 4.83 4.17 -9.04
CA PHE A 3 5.48 2.86 -8.86
C PHE A 3 5.79 2.14 -10.19
N GLU A 4 4.80 2.03 -11.09
CA GLU A 4 4.96 1.36 -12.40
C GLU A 4 6.02 2.04 -13.27
N TRP A 5 6.20 3.36 -13.13
CA TRP A 5 7.18 4.10 -13.92
C TRP A 5 8.62 3.86 -13.48
N ILE A 6 8.84 3.38 -12.26
CA ILE A 6 10.17 3.14 -11.72
C ILE A 6 10.50 1.66 -11.76
N ASP A 7 9.54 0.80 -11.39
CA ASP A 7 9.72 -0.64 -11.31
C ASP A 7 9.84 -1.29 -12.70
N ILE A 8 8.94 -0.93 -13.63
CA ILE A 8 8.87 -1.55 -14.97
C ILE A 8 10.17 -1.35 -15.76
N PRO A 9 10.81 -0.16 -15.80
CA PRO A 9 12.09 -0.02 -16.50
C PRO A 9 13.20 -0.91 -15.95
N PHE A 10 13.31 -1.06 -14.62
CA PHE A 10 14.33 -1.92 -14.02
C PHE A 10 14.07 -3.39 -14.31
N GLN A 11 12.80 -3.82 -14.21
CA GLN A 11 12.42 -5.19 -14.53
C GLN A 11 12.57 -5.50 -16.02
N LEU A 12 12.22 -4.56 -16.90
CA LEU A 12 12.42 -4.69 -18.35
C LEU A 12 13.90 -4.81 -18.70
N GLN A 13 14.76 -4.04 -18.04
CA GLN A 13 16.20 -4.13 -18.22
C GLN A 13 16.74 -5.48 -17.74
N TYR A 14 16.28 -5.98 -16.60
CA TYR A 14 16.62 -7.31 -16.13
C TYR A 14 16.18 -8.39 -17.14
N PHE A 15 14.94 -8.34 -17.64
CA PHE A 15 14.47 -9.28 -18.67
C PHE A 15 15.28 -9.23 -19.97
N HIS A 16 15.86 -8.07 -20.30
CA HIS A 16 16.71 -7.94 -21.48
C HIS A 16 18.15 -8.44 -21.26
N THR A 17 18.71 -8.28 -20.05
CA THR A 17 20.13 -8.51 -19.79
C THR A 17 20.43 -9.74 -18.91
N GLY A 18 19.41 -10.27 -18.23
CA GLY A 18 19.53 -11.35 -17.25
C GLY A 18 20.25 -10.95 -15.96
N ILE A 19 20.56 -9.66 -15.77
CA ILE A 19 21.27 -9.14 -14.60
C ILE A 19 20.68 -7.81 -14.15
N VAL A 20 20.71 -7.56 -12.84
CA VAL A 20 20.37 -6.27 -12.27
C VAL A 20 21.55 -5.32 -12.48
N TYR A 21 21.30 -4.22 -13.19
CA TYR A 21 22.32 -3.20 -13.46
C TYR A 21 21.81 -1.79 -13.12
N PRO A 22 22.59 -0.99 -12.36
CA PRO A 22 23.90 -1.31 -11.80
C PRO A 22 23.84 -2.30 -10.62
N SER A 23 24.74 -3.28 -10.61
CA SER A 23 24.82 -4.33 -9.58
C SER A 23 25.39 -3.78 -8.27
N THR A 24 24.60 -2.98 -7.58
CA THR A 24 24.98 -2.29 -6.34
C THR A 24 23.98 -2.61 -5.24
N PRO A 25 24.43 -2.82 -3.98
CA PRO A 25 23.53 -3.06 -2.85
C PRO A 25 22.51 -1.94 -2.65
N ILE A 26 22.93 -0.68 -2.86
CA ILE A 26 22.08 0.50 -2.67
C ILE A 26 20.89 0.47 -3.63
N LEU A 27 21.11 0.12 -4.91
CA LEU A 27 20.03 0.01 -5.87
C LEU A 27 19.02 -1.05 -5.42
N CYS A 28 19.48 -2.21 -4.97
CA CYS A 28 18.61 -3.30 -4.51
C CYS A 28 17.77 -2.90 -3.29
N LEU A 29 18.36 -2.21 -2.31
CA LEU A 29 17.63 -1.70 -1.16
C LEU A 29 16.55 -0.67 -1.56
N ILE A 30 16.89 0.24 -2.48
CA ILE A 30 15.92 1.21 -3.01
C ILE A 30 14.83 0.48 -3.78
N TRP A 31 15.18 -0.54 -4.58
CA TRP A 31 14.23 -1.29 -5.39
C TRP A 31 13.25 -2.06 -4.50
N TRP A 32 13.72 -2.80 -3.49
CA TRP A 32 12.84 -3.43 -2.49
C TRP A 32 11.95 -2.43 -1.76
N PHE A 33 12.49 -1.26 -1.41
CA PHE A 33 11.70 -0.22 -0.74
C PHE A 33 10.60 0.34 -1.65
N ILE A 34 10.90 0.55 -2.92
CA ILE A 34 9.93 1.04 -3.90
C ILE A 34 8.89 -0.04 -4.19
N ASP A 35 9.30 -1.26 -4.45
CA ASP A 35 8.40 -2.35 -4.80
C ASP A 35 7.47 -2.69 -3.64
N TRP A 36 8.01 -3.25 -2.57
CA TRP A 36 7.21 -3.71 -1.44
C TRP A 36 6.63 -2.54 -0.65
N GLY A 37 7.46 -1.54 -0.35
CA GLY A 37 7.02 -0.41 0.47
C GLY A 37 5.87 0.37 -0.17
N PHE A 38 5.94 0.70 -1.46
CA PHE A 38 4.84 1.43 -2.11
C PHE A 38 3.65 0.52 -2.40
N TYR A 39 3.86 -0.75 -2.78
CA TYR A 39 2.77 -1.70 -3.03
C TYR A 39 1.82 -1.80 -1.84
N TYR A 40 2.36 -2.08 -0.65
CA TYR A 40 1.56 -2.19 0.57
C TYR A 40 1.03 -0.83 1.05
N THR A 41 1.79 0.24 0.89
CA THR A 41 1.30 1.60 1.20
C THR A 41 0.07 1.95 0.35
N ILE A 42 0.08 1.63 -0.94
CA ILE A 42 -1.07 1.85 -1.83
C ILE A 42 -2.27 1.02 -1.35
N ALA A 43 -2.10 -0.25 -1.00
CA ALA A 43 -3.18 -1.08 -0.50
C ALA A 43 -3.85 -0.48 0.75
N VAL A 44 -3.05 0.01 1.71
CA VAL A 44 -3.56 0.64 2.94
C VAL A 44 -4.22 1.98 2.65
N LEU A 45 -3.67 2.79 1.75
CA LEU A 45 -4.29 4.03 1.30
C LEU A 45 -5.64 3.79 0.60
N LEU A 46 -5.78 2.68 -0.15
CA LEU A 46 -7.04 2.30 -0.78
C LEU A 46 -8.12 1.92 0.24
N VAL A 47 -7.74 1.25 1.33
CA VAL A 47 -8.64 1.02 2.47
C VAL A 47 -9.12 2.35 3.04
N PHE A 48 -8.18 3.26 3.31
CA PHE A 48 -8.50 4.57 3.87
C PHE A 48 -9.40 5.38 2.93
N ALA A 49 -9.10 5.41 1.62
CA ALA A 49 -9.94 6.05 0.63
C ALA A 49 -11.35 5.43 0.57
N SER A 50 -11.47 4.11 0.74
CA SER A 50 -12.77 3.43 0.78
C SER A 50 -13.57 3.82 2.04
N PHE A 51 -12.91 3.92 3.18
CA PHE A 51 -13.49 4.40 4.43
C PHE A 51 -13.90 5.88 4.33
N GLU A 52 -13.04 6.73 3.78
CA GLU A 52 -13.33 8.15 3.58
C GLU A 52 -14.54 8.35 2.67
N ARG A 53 -14.67 7.59 1.58
CA ARG A 53 -15.86 7.64 0.72
C ARG A 53 -17.14 7.34 1.50
N HIS A 54 -17.12 6.41 2.45
CA HIS A 54 -18.26 6.16 3.33
C HIS A 54 -18.59 7.37 4.19
N ILE A 55 -17.57 7.99 4.80
CA ILE A 55 -17.76 9.21 5.60
C ILE A 55 -18.34 10.33 4.73
N LEU A 56 -17.81 10.54 3.53
CA LEU A 56 -18.22 11.66 2.68
C LEU A 56 -19.68 11.52 2.20
N ILE A 57 -20.11 10.29 1.89
CA ILE A 57 -21.47 10.02 1.42
C ILE A 57 -22.50 10.09 2.56
N PHE A 58 -22.22 9.48 3.72
CA PHE A 58 -23.20 9.36 4.80
C PHE A 58 -23.07 10.44 5.89
N HIS A 59 -21.89 11.04 6.00
CA HIS A 59 -21.54 12.00 7.04
C HIS A 59 -20.78 13.20 6.45
N SER A 60 -21.27 13.74 5.32
CA SER A 60 -20.68 14.89 4.64
C SER A 60 -20.39 16.10 5.56
N HIS A 61 -21.19 16.28 6.62
CA HIS A 61 -20.99 17.30 7.67
C HIS A 61 -19.65 17.17 8.44
N LEU A 62 -19.04 15.98 8.46
CA LEU A 62 -17.72 15.72 9.06
C LEU A 62 -16.58 16.23 8.18
N VAL A 63 -16.80 16.49 6.88
CA VAL A 63 -15.75 17.02 5.98
C VAL A 63 -16.10 18.42 5.45
N ALA A 64 -17.24 18.97 5.85
CA ALA A 64 -17.79 20.23 5.34
C ALA A 64 -16.92 21.47 5.59
N THR A 65 -16.05 21.47 6.60
CA THR A 65 -15.21 22.63 6.95
C THR A 65 -13.72 22.35 6.75
N ARG A 66 -12.93 23.39 6.43
CA ARG A 66 -11.47 23.27 6.22
C ARG A 66 -10.76 22.59 7.40
N ARG A 67 -11.12 22.94 8.65
CA ARG A 67 -10.53 22.34 9.86
C ARG A 67 -10.87 20.86 9.98
N LYS A 68 -12.13 20.48 9.76
CA LYS A 68 -12.52 19.07 9.84
C LYS A 68 -11.91 18.23 8.71
N ARG A 69 -11.80 18.78 7.49
CA ARG A 69 -11.09 18.12 6.40
C ARG A 69 -9.60 17.90 6.71
N LEU A 70 -8.94 18.84 7.37
CA LEU A 70 -7.57 18.63 7.85
C LEU A 70 -7.49 17.42 8.79
N ILE A 71 -8.42 17.33 9.75
CA ILE A 71 -8.42 16.28 10.78
C ILE A 71 -8.85 14.91 10.25
N PHE A 72 -9.86 14.84 9.38
CA PHE A 72 -10.45 13.57 8.94
C PHE A 72 -9.92 13.05 7.60
N HIS A 73 -9.18 13.86 6.82
CA HIS A 73 -8.60 13.44 5.55
C HIS A 73 -7.07 13.52 5.58
N TYR A 74 -6.52 14.73 5.75
CA TYR A 74 -5.08 14.95 5.58
C TYR A 74 -4.22 14.35 6.71
N ILE A 75 -4.62 14.52 7.97
CA ILE A 75 -3.88 13.99 9.12
C ILE A 75 -3.78 12.45 9.07
N PRO A 76 -4.88 11.69 8.86
CA PRO A 76 -4.81 10.24 8.75
C PRO A 76 -3.93 9.75 7.60
N ILE A 77 -4.02 10.40 6.42
CA ILE A 77 -3.16 10.05 5.28
C ILE A 77 -1.69 10.27 5.64
N LEU A 78 -1.36 11.42 6.25
CA LEU A 78 0.00 11.71 6.68
C LEU A 78 0.50 10.69 7.71
N ILE A 79 -0.33 10.31 8.68
CA ILE A 79 0.02 9.29 9.68
C ILE A 79 0.27 7.93 9.01
N ILE A 80 -0.58 7.51 8.08
CA ILE A 80 -0.40 6.25 7.33
C ILE A 80 0.91 6.29 6.55
N LEU A 81 1.18 7.36 5.81
CA LEU A 81 2.43 7.51 5.05
C LEU A 81 3.65 7.46 5.97
N LEU A 82 3.65 8.20 7.08
CA LEU A 82 4.75 8.18 8.04
C LEU A 82 4.95 6.79 8.66
N LEU A 83 3.88 6.11 9.03
CA LEU A 83 3.95 4.78 9.64
C LEU A 83 4.49 3.74 8.64
N MET A 84 3.99 3.73 7.40
CA MET A 84 4.45 2.81 6.36
C MET A 84 5.89 3.10 5.96
N CYS A 85 6.23 4.36 5.70
CA CYS A 85 7.61 4.75 5.40
C CYS A 85 8.56 4.37 6.53
N THR A 86 8.20 4.62 7.80
CA THR A 86 9.04 4.25 8.95
C THR A 86 9.23 2.74 9.04
N PHE A 87 8.17 1.96 8.89
CA PHE A 87 8.23 0.50 8.92
C PHE A 87 9.19 -0.05 7.86
N TYR A 88 9.01 0.35 6.59
CA TYR A 88 9.84 -0.15 5.49
C TYR A 88 11.27 0.41 5.51
N VAL A 89 11.46 1.66 5.96
CA VAL A 89 12.82 2.20 6.14
C VAL A 89 13.60 1.39 7.18
N VAL A 90 12.98 1.10 8.33
CA VAL A 90 13.62 0.30 9.38
C VAL A 90 13.84 -1.14 8.92
N ALA A 91 12.85 -1.77 8.28
CA ALA A 91 12.95 -3.15 7.84
C ALA A 91 14.03 -3.37 6.76
N ILE A 92 14.23 -2.39 5.87
CA ILE A 92 15.12 -2.53 4.70
C ILE A 92 16.50 -1.90 4.93
N PHE A 93 16.57 -0.69 5.49
CA PHE A 93 17.84 0.06 5.61
C PHE A 93 18.53 -0.12 6.97
N ALA A 94 17.80 -0.58 8.00
CA ALA A 94 18.36 -0.94 9.29
C ALA A 94 18.06 -2.41 9.62
N PRO A 95 18.41 -3.37 8.73
CA PRO A 95 18.04 -4.75 8.92
C PRO A 95 18.79 -5.33 10.13
N ILE A 96 18.09 -6.13 10.93
CA ILE A 96 18.68 -6.83 12.08
C ILE A 96 19.54 -8.03 11.67
N CYS A 97 19.71 -8.24 10.37
CA CYS A 97 20.41 -9.37 9.77
C CYS A 97 21.06 -8.94 8.44
N GLU A 98 22.05 -9.71 7.97
CA GLU A 98 22.77 -9.39 6.73
C GLU A 98 21.92 -9.73 5.50
N SER A 99 21.71 -8.75 4.62
CA SER A 99 21.05 -8.95 3.33
C SER A 99 22.03 -9.53 2.31
N THR A 100 21.67 -10.67 1.72
CA THR A 100 22.34 -11.24 0.54
C THR A 100 21.68 -10.71 -0.72
N PHE A 101 22.48 -10.27 -1.70
CA PHE A 101 21.98 -9.77 -2.98
C PHE A 101 22.37 -10.74 -4.10
N ALA A 102 21.38 -11.25 -4.83
CA ALA A 102 21.57 -12.07 -6.02
C ALA A 102 21.27 -11.20 -7.24
N TYR A 103 22.30 -10.63 -7.85
CA TYR A 103 22.15 -9.71 -8.99
C TYR A 103 21.73 -10.41 -10.29
N ASP A 104 21.82 -11.73 -10.33
CA ASP A 104 21.36 -12.62 -11.39
C ASP A 104 19.90 -13.07 -11.22
N GLU A 105 19.25 -12.64 -10.14
CA GLU A 105 17.83 -12.87 -9.88
C GLU A 105 17.02 -11.56 -9.99
N ASP A 106 15.72 -11.71 -10.28
CA ASP A 106 14.80 -10.58 -10.29
C ASP A 106 14.72 -9.93 -8.91
N LEU A 107 14.50 -8.61 -8.86
CA LEU A 107 14.45 -7.83 -7.62
C LEU A 107 15.70 -8.04 -6.73
N CYS A 108 16.87 -8.32 -7.30
CA CYS A 108 18.10 -8.62 -6.56
C CYS A 108 18.02 -9.85 -5.63
N GLY A 109 17.11 -10.79 -5.92
CA GLY A 109 16.91 -12.02 -5.17
C GLY A 109 15.52 -12.16 -4.57
N VAL A 110 15.19 -13.38 -4.17
CA VAL A 110 13.83 -13.76 -3.71
C VAL A 110 13.27 -12.84 -2.63
N HIS A 111 14.04 -12.55 -1.56
CA HIS A 111 13.58 -11.64 -0.50
C HIS A 111 14.70 -10.88 0.22
N ALA A 112 14.41 -9.65 0.66
CA ALA A 112 15.22 -8.94 1.66
C ALA A 112 15.32 -9.74 2.96
N CYS A 113 16.36 -9.48 3.75
CA CYS A 113 16.63 -10.26 4.96
C CYS A 113 15.45 -10.28 5.96
N TYR A 114 14.69 -9.19 6.06
CA TYR A 114 13.53 -9.14 6.96
C TYR A 114 12.45 -10.18 6.60
N GLY A 115 12.40 -10.64 5.35
CA GLY A 115 11.50 -11.70 4.88
C GLY A 115 11.79 -13.08 5.47
N THR A 116 12.89 -13.24 6.20
CA THR A 116 13.19 -14.47 6.97
C THR A 116 12.67 -14.40 8.40
N ILE A 117 12.29 -13.21 8.87
CA ILE A 117 11.87 -12.98 10.26
C ILE A 117 10.34 -13.15 10.33
N PRO A 118 9.83 -14.14 11.08
CA PRO A 118 8.40 -14.45 11.11
C PRO A 118 7.51 -13.27 11.50
N PHE A 119 8.00 -12.40 12.39
CA PHE A 119 7.27 -11.21 12.82
C PHE A 119 6.97 -10.27 11.64
N PHE A 120 7.97 -9.87 10.87
CA PHE A 120 7.78 -8.93 9.77
C PHE A 120 6.94 -9.54 8.65
N VAL A 121 7.19 -10.81 8.30
CA VAL A 121 6.41 -11.54 7.29
C VAL A 121 4.94 -11.61 7.68
N THR A 122 4.64 -11.94 8.95
CA THR A 122 3.27 -12.04 9.44
C THR A 122 2.56 -10.68 9.40
N VAL A 123 3.23 -9.61 9.85
CA VAL A 123 2.68 -8.26 9.80
C VAL A 123 2.38 -7.86 8.36
N GLU A 124 3.35 -8.04 7.45
CA GLU A 124 3.19 -7.67 6.05
C GLU A 124 2.04 -8.45 5.40
N GLN A 125 2.06 -9.78 5.47
CA GLN A 125 1.06 -10.62 4.79
C GLN A 125 -0.35 -10.48 5.37
N LEU A 126 -0.48 -10.43 6.70
CA LEU A 126 -1.81 -10.37 7.32
C LEU A 126 -2.33 -8.95 7.47
N VAL A 127 -1.50 -8.02 7.97
CA VAL A 127 -1.94 -6.66 8.31
C VAL A 127 -1.91 -5.74 7.11
N PHE A 128 -0.91 -5.87 6.22
CA PHE A 128 -0.80 -5.00 5.04
C PHE A 128 -1.27 -5.69 3.75
N GLY A 129 -1.30 -7.01 3.69
CA GLY A 129 -1.83 -7.79 2.58
C GLY A 129 -3.31 -8.14 2.74
N ALA A 130 -3.61 -9.14 3.57
CA ALA A 130 -4.95 -9.74 3.66
C ALA A 130 -6.01 -8.78 4.23
N ALA A 131 -5.71 -8.11 5.34
CA ALA A 131 -6.68 -7.24 6.00
C ALA A 131 -7.16 -6.08 5.10
N PRO A 132 -6.29 -5.38 4.34
CA PRO A 132 -6.72 -4.34 3.41
C PRO A 132 -7.69 -4.84 2.33
N ILE A 133 -7.42 -6.01 1.75
CA ILE A 133 -8.28 -6.61 0.73
C ILE A 133 -9.67 -6.90 1.31
N CYS A 134 -9.71 -7.53 2.49
CA CYS A 134 -10.98 -7.80 3.17
C CYS A 134 -11.74 -6.52 3.51
N LEU A 135 -11.07 -5.50 4.04
CA LEU A 135 -11.71 -4.23 4.41
C LEU A 135 -12.22 -3.47 3.18
N ILE A 136 -11.46 -3.40 2.09
CA ILE A 136 -11.90 -2.78 0.83
C ILE A 136 -13.15 -3.48 0.30
N ALA A 137 -13.17 -4.83 0.32
CA ALA A 137 -14.32 -5.60 -0.11
C ALA A 137 -15.55 -5.31 0.76
N ILE A 138 -15.40 -5.35 2.10
CA ILE A 138 -16.50 -5.07 3.04
C ILE A 138 -17.04 -3.66 2.86
N PHE A 139 -16.18 -2.65 2.77
CA PHE A 139 -16.60 -1.27 2.54
C PHE A 139 -17.29 -1.14 1.18
N SER A 140 -16.69 -1.64 0.11
CA SER A 140 -17.29 -1.54 -1.23
C SER A 140 -18.67 -2.21 -1.32
N MET A 141 -18.82 -3.39 -0.71
CA MET A 141 -20.10 -4.08 -0.63
C MET A 141 -21.12 -3.33 0.22
N THR A 142 -20.71 -2.78 1.35
CA THR A 142 -21.57 -1.97 2.23
C THR A 142 -22.10 -0.74 1.50
N LEU A 143 -21.23 -0.06 0.75
CA LEU A 143 -21.60 1.09 -0.07
C LEU A 143 -22.64 0.70 -1.12
N LEU A 144 -22.36 -0.37 -1.87
CA LEU A 144 -23.22 -0.85 -2.96
C LEU A 144 -24.62 -1.21 -2.43
N VAL A 145 -24.70 -2.00 -1.36
CA VAL A 145 -25.96 -2.40 -0.73
C VAL A 145 -26.76 -1.18 -0.30
N ARG A 146 -26.12 -0.18 0.30
CA ARG A 146 -26.81 1.04 0.76
C ARG A 146 -27.28 1.92 -0.38
N VAL A 147 -26.48 2.09 -1.43
CA VAL A 147 -26.87 2.84 -2.63
C VAL A 147 -28.07 2.20 -3.33
N ILE A 148 -28.07 0.86 -3.46
CA ILE A 148 -29.21 0.12 -4.04
C ILE A 148 -30.46 0.31 -3.19
N ARG A 149 -30.35 0.17 -1.86
CA ARG A 149 -31.48 0.38 -0.93
C ARG A 149 -32.04 1.81 -1.01
N GLN A 150 -31.17 2.81 -1.12
CA GLN A 150 -31.59 4.20 -1.26
C GLN A 150 -32.29 4.45 -2.60
N LYS A 151 -31.77 3.88 -3.70
CA LYS A 151 -32.41 3.96 -5.02
C LYS A 151 -33.79 3.30 -5.03
N HIS A 152 -33.94 2.12 -4.41
CA HIS A 152 -35.21 1.41 -4.35
C HIS A 152 -36.24 2.15 -3.49
N ARG A 153 -35.83 2.82 -2.40
CA ARG A 153 -36.74 3.68 -1.63
C ARG A 153 -37.26 4.85 -2.46
N MET A 154 -36.38 5.53 -3.20
CA MET A 154 -36.78 6.66 -4.04
C MET A 154 -37.66 6.28 -5.25
N HIS A 155 -37.55 5.04 -5.75
CA HIS A 155 -38.41 4.55 -6.86
C HIS A 155 -39.65 3.79 -6.38
N GLY A 156 -39.72 3.40 -5.10
CA GLY A 156 -40.87 2.72 -4.51
C GLY A 156 -41.94 3.67 -3.93
N ASP A 157 -41.67 4.98 -3.92
CA ASP A 157 -42.61 6.04 -3.51
C ASP A 157 -43.32 6.68 -4.74
N ILE A 158 -43.67 5.87 -5.76
CA ILE A 158 -44.57 6.23 -6.88
C ILE A 158 -45.67 5.19 -6.99
#